data_AF-A0A382DWZ4-F1
#
_entry.id   AF-A0A382DWZ4-F1
#
_cell.length_a   1.000
_cell.length_b   1.000
_cell.length_c   1.000
_cell.angle_alpha   90.00
_cell.angle_beta   90.00
_cell.angle_gamma   90.00
#
_symmetry.space_group_name_H-M   'P 1'
#
loop_
_entity.id
_entity.type
_entity.pdbx_description
1 polymer ?
#
loop_
_entity_poly.entity_id
_entity_poly.type
_entity_poly.pdbx_seq_one_letter_code
_entity_poly.pdbx_strand_id
1 'polypeptide(L)'
;MSIYIDVKYLNLLSSRLLLYKQKRDYLWNFRCPICGDSQKKSTKARGYIHRKENDLFYKCHNCGVGKTFSNFLKELDMRLHSEYIMERYKTGENKFSNYKEPKFKFETPKFKKIDLEIPCVKDLEDDHFCKQYVKSRNIELNKYKYLYFAQDFKKWVESLNLDTNYELIEDDPRLVIPFLDKDYNLIAAQGRSLRGGSKLRYVTIKVKENAPKIFGLNTWDENKTTYIVEGPIDSLFVENSIAMAGADLSAYTKMFENTDIVFIYDNEKRNKEIIKKMDRIIADNYKIVIWPKHVTEKDINDMILNNIDVMNIIEHNTYQGLTAKTKLLEFKL
;
A
#
# COMPACT_ATOMS: atom_id res chain seq x y z
N MET A 1 0.79 -1.55 41.81
CA MET A 1 0.26 -2.93 41.75
C MET A 1 1.29 -3.91 41.17
N SER A 2 2.33 -3.42 40.49
CA SER A 2 3.46 -4.15 39.87
C SER A 2 4.12 -5.22 40.73
N ILE A 3 4.41 -4.92 42.00
CA ILE A 3 5.17 -5.82 42.85
C ILE A 3 4.45 -7.13 43.17
N TYR A 4 3.11 -7.13 43.19
CA TYR A 4 2.34 -8.36 43.42
C TYR A 4 2.52 -9.36 42.27
N ILE A 5 2.55 -8.86 41.03
CA ILE A 5 2.79 -9.67 39.84
C ILE A 5 4.24 -10.18 39.85
N ASP A 6 5.21 -9.32 40.14
CA ASP A 6 6.62 -9.73 40.26
C ASP A 6 6.81 -10.83 41.32
N VAL A 7 6.16 -10.70 42.49
CA VAL A 7 6.20 -11.72 43.55
C VAL A 7 5.50 -13.01 43.14
N LYS A 8 4.33 -12.93 42.49
CA LYS A 8 3.62 -14.10 41.95
C LYS A 8 4.52 -14.92 41.02
N TYR A 9 5.14 -14.25 40.04
CA TYR A 9 5.99 -14.93 39.06
C TYR A 9 7.33 -15.38 39.65
N LEU A 10 7.85 -14.70 40.67
CA LEU A 10 9.00 -15.20 41.43
C LEU A 10 8.65 -16.49 42.18
N ASN A 11 7.47 -16.56 42.78
CA ASN A 11 7.02 -17.77 43.47
C ASN A 11 6.81 -18.94 42.49
N LEU A 12 6.28 -18.67 41.30
CA LEU A 12 6.19 -19.69 40.23
C LEU A 12 7.57 -20.19 39.78
N LEU A 13 8.58 -19.32 39.75
CA LEU A 13 9.96 -19.66 39.41
C LEU A 13 10.71 -20.39 40.54
N SER A 14 10.24 -20.28 41.79
CA SER A 14 10.97 -20.71 43.00
C SER A 14 11.43 -22.16 42.97
N SER A 15 10.65 -23.07 42.38
CA SER A 15 10.97 -24.49 42.27
C SER A 15 12.25 -24.78 41.45
N ARG A 16 12.65 -23.84 40.58
CA ARG A 16 13.85 -23.94 39.75
C ARG A 16 15.07 -23.25 40.37
N LEU A 17 14.88 -22.56 41.49
CA LEU A 17 15.93 -21.83 42.18
C LEU A 17 16.45 -22.66 43.35
N LEU A 18 17.69 -23.12 43.25
CA LEU A 18 18.33 -23.91 44.30
C LEU A 18 18.54 -23.06 45.57
N LEU A 19 18.29 -23.66 46.74
CA LEU A 19 18.42 -23.00 48.06
C LEU A 19 17.53 -21.76 48.19
N TYR A 20 16.39 -21.72 47.51
CA TYR A 20 15.45 -20.61 47.57
C TYR A 20 14.88 -20.43 48.98
N LYS A 21 15.09 -19.23 49.52
CA LYS A 21 14.58 -18.83 50.83
C LYS A 21 14.22 -17.36 50.84
N GLN A 22 13.01 -17.04 51.30
CA GLN A 22 12.64 -15.69 51.68
C GLN A 22 13.30 -15.34 53.02
N LYS A 23 14.07 -14.26 53.07
CA LYS A 23 14.80 -13.83 54.27
C LYS A 23 13.97 -12.84 55.10
N ARG A 24 13.22 -11.99 54.41
CA ARG A 24 12.25 -11.01 54.96
C ARG A 24 11.35 -10.53 53.83
N ASP A 25 10.45 -9.60 54.12
CA ASP A 25 9.59 -8.99 53.12
C ASP A 25 10.40 -8.39 51.98
N TYR A 26 10.03 -8.81 50.77
CA TYR A 26 10.65 -8.41 49.53
C TYR A 26 12.17 -8.66 49.42
N LEU A 27 12.69 -9.67 50.13
CA LEU A 27 14.08 -10.12 50.01
C LEU A 27 14.16 -11.65 49.98
N TRP A 28 14.62 -12.17 48.84
CA TRP A 28 14.84 -13.59 48.62
C TRP A 28 16.32 -13.86 48.35
N ASN A 29 16.79 -15.00 48.83
CA ASN A 29 18.15 -15.49 48.64
C ASN A 29 18.10 -16.89 48.04
N PHE A 30 18.98 -17.15 47.08
CA PHE A 30 19.10 -18.44 46.42
C PHE A 30 20.48 -18.54 45.76
N ARG A 31 20.83 -19.76 45.36
CA ARG A 31 22.06 -20.01 44.60
C ARG A 31 21.93 -19.40 43.21
N CYS A 32 22.91 -18.60 42.81
CA CYS A 32 22.90 -17.92 41.51
C CYS A 32 22.78 -18.93 40.36
N PRO A 33 21.69 -18.91 39.56
CA PRO A 33 21.51 -19.87 38.48
C PRO A 33 22.42 -19.60 37.26
N ILE A 34 22.99 -18.39 37.17
CA ILE A 34 23.86 -17.98 36.05
C ILE A 34 25.30 -18.47 36.26
N CYS A 35 25.86 -18.29 37.46
CA CYS A 35 27.26 -18.64 37.74
C CYS A 35 27.44 -19.87 38.64
N GLY A 36 26.36 -20.43 39.19
CA GLY A 36 26.42 -21.58 40.08
C GLY A 36 27.08 -21.32 41.44
N ASP A 37 27.41 -20.07 41.77
CA ASP A 37 28.02 -19.64 43.04
C ASP A 37 29.41 -20.24 43.33
N SER A 38 29.51 -21.37 44.02
CA SER A 38 30.78 -21.98 44.42
C SER A 38 30.79 -23.45 44.06
N GLN A 39 31.82 -23.88 43.32
CA GLN A 39 32.01 -25.30 43.01
C GLN A 39 32.46 -26.10 44.25
N LYS A 40 33.19 -25.48 45.18
CA LYS A 40 33.72 -26.14 46.39
C LYS A 40 32.72 -26.23 47.55
N LYS A 41 31.78 -25.29 47.66
CA LYS A 41 30.78 -25.24 48.76
C LYS A 41 29.37 -25.13 48.19
N SER A 42 28.65 -26.25 48.17
CA SER A 42 27.31 -26.36 47.60
C SER A 42 26.24 -25.55 48.34
N THR A 43 26.50 -25.18 49.59
CA THR A 43 25.59 -24.43 50.47
C THR A 43 25.67 -22.90 50.31
N LYS A 44 26.60 -22.39 49.49
CA LYS A 44 26.74 -20.94 49.27
C LYS A 44 25.65 -20.44 48.30
N ALA A 45 24.85 -19.48 48.77
CA ALA A 45 23.83 -18.77 48.00
C ALA A 45 24.09 -17.26 48.04
N ARG A 46 24.55 -16.67 46.93
CA ARG A 46 24.82 -15.22 46.82
C ARG A 46 24.00 -14.53 45.75
N GLY A 47 22.98 -15.20 45.21
CA GLY A 47 21.92 -14.58 44.44
C GLY A 47 20.86 -13.98 45.37
N TYR A 48 20.43 -12.77 45.07
CA TYR A 48 19.40 -12.07 45.81
C TYR A 48 18.38 -11.45 44.86
N ILE A 49 17.10 -11.58 45.18
CA ILE A 49 16.06 -10.71 44.65
C ILE A 49 15.64 -9.77 45.76
N HIS A 50 15.65 -8.48 45.47
CA HIS A 50 15.27 -7.43 46.41
C HIS A 50 14.40 -6.39 45.71
N ARG A 51 13.53 -5.75 46.48
CA ARG A 51 12.76 -4.61 46.00
C ARG A 51 13.63 -3.35 45.92
N LYS A 52 13.44 -2.60 44.85
CA LYS A 52 13.86 -1.20 44.73
C LYS A 52 12.66 -0.42 44.19
N GLU A 53 12.20 0.58 44.95
CA GLU A 53 10.97 1.33 44.67
C GLU A 53 9.75 0.41 44.50
N ASN A 54 9.23 0.21 43.29
CA ASN A 54 8.05 -0.62 43.04
C ASN A 54 8.32 -1.90 42.25
N ASP A 55 9.58 -2.19 41.95
CA ASP A 55 9.97 -3.35 41.15
C ASP A 55 10.99 -4.24 41.87
N LEU A 56 11.05 -5.50 41.45
CA LEU A 56 12.04 -6.46 41.92
C LEU A 56 13.30 -6.45 41.04
N PHE A 57 14.46 -6.59 41.67
CA PHE A 57 15.76 -6.64 41.02
C PHE A 57 16.55 -7.85 41.50
N TYR A 58 17.18 -8.52 40.56
CA TYR A 58 18.14 -9.59 40.82
C TYR A 58 19.55 -9.01 40.92
N LYS A 59 20.32 -9.45 41.93
CA LYS A 59 21.75 -9.18 42.06
C LYS A 59 22.48 -10.40 42.59
N CYS A 60 23.59 -10.73 41.94
CA CYS A 60 24.53 -11.73 42.43
C CYS A 60 25.77 -11.06 43.03
N HIS A 61 26.11 -11.39 44.28
CA HIS A 61 27.34 -10.92 44.94
C HIS A 61 28.57 -11.80 44.62
N ASN A 62 28.44 -12.83 43.77
CA ASN A 62 29.55 -13.63 43.29
C ASN A 62 30.06 -13.16 41.93
N CYS A 63 29.21 -13.24 40.90
CA CYS A 63 29.58 -12.84 39.54
C CYS A 63 29.27 -11.37 39.23
N GLY A 64 28.68 -10.63 40.17
CA GLY A 64 28.36 -9.21 40.00
C GLY A 64 27.14 -8.91 39.12
N VAL A 65 26.56 -9.90 38.43
CA VAL A 65 25.39 -9.71 37.55
C VAL A 65 24.23 -9.07 38.30
N GLY A 66 23.70 -7.98 37.75
CA GLY A 66 22.47 -7.34 38.20
C GLY A 66 21.48 -7.23 37.04
N LYS A 67 20.21 -7.60 37.26
CA LYS A 67 19.15 -7.56 36.24
C LYS A 67 17.84 -7.10 36.85
N THR A 68 16.97 -6.49 36.05
CA THR A 68 15.55 -6.36 36.41
C THR A 68 14.93 -7.74 36.56
N PHE A 69 13.88 -7.88 37.36
CA PHE A 69 13.19 -9.16 37.52
C PHE A 69 12.68 -9.72 36.19
N SER A 70 12.10 -8.88 35.32
CA SER A 70 11.69 -9.26 33.95
C SER A 70 12.83 -9.90 33.14
N ASN A 71 14.00 -9.27 33.09
CA ASN A 71 15.14 -9.80 32.33
C ASN A 71 15.74 -11.06 32.97
N PHE A 72 15.72 -11.14 34.30
CA PHE A 72 16.12 -12.35 35.02
C PHE A 72 15.18 -13.52 34.72
N LEU A 73 13.86 -13.27 34.70
CA LEU A 73 12.85 -14.27 34.36
C LEU A 73 13.00 -14.74 32.91
N LYS A 74 13.20 -13.82 31.97
CA LYS A 74 13.42 -14.14 30.55
C LYS A 74 14.58 -15.10 30.31
N GLU A 75 15.67 -14.93 31.05
CA GLU A 75 16.87 -15.75 30.91
C GLU A 75 16.70 -17.17 31.45
N LEU A 76 15.82 -17.36 32.44
CA LEU A 76 15.59 -18.66 33.07
C LEU A 76 14.39 -19.42 32.49
N ASP A 77 13.35 -18.70 32.10
CA ASP A 77 12.15 -19.27 31.49
C ASP A 77 11.46 -18.23 30.60
N MET A 78 11.70 -18.37 29.30
CA MET A 78 11.07 -17.54 28.27
C MET A 78 9.55 -17.72 28.18
N ARG A 79 9.01 -18.91 28.51
CA ARG A 79 7.57 -19.16 28.50
C ARG A 79 6.91 -18.45 29.68
N LEU A 80 7.45 -18.61 30.88
CA LEU A 80 6.95 -17.95 32.08
C LEU A 80 7.12 -16.42 31.99
N HIS A 81 8.18 -15.95 31.34
CA HIS A 81 8.35 -14.53 31.00
C HIS A 81 7.25 -14.00 30.08
N SER A 82 6.83 -14.76 29.08
CA SER A 82 5.76 -14.34 28.15
C SER A 82 4.42 -14.18 28.88
N GLU A 83 4.10 -15.11 29.78
CA GLU A 83 2.91 -15.02 30.64
C GLU A 83 2.98 -13.79 31.57
N TYR A 84 4.15 -13.57 32.20
CA TYR A 84 4.41 -12.42 33.06
C TYR A 84 4.21 -11.08 32.35
N ILE A 85 4.73 -10.95 31.12
CA ILE A 85 4.54 -9.75 30.31
C ILE A 85 3.05 -9.57 30.00
N MET A 86 2.35 -10.61 29.55
CA MET A 86 0.92 -10.50 29.25
C MET A 86 0.09 -10.05 30.46
N GLU A 87 0.39 -10.55 31.67
CA GLU A 87 -0.30 -10.18 32.90
C GLU A 87 0.02 -8.73 33.32
N ARG A 88 1.29 -8.30 33.24
CA ARG A 88 1.72 -6.90 33.43
C ARG A 88 1.04 -5.94 32.45
N TYR A 89 0.82 -6.35 31.21
CA TYR A 89 0.13 -5.55 30.18
C TYR A 89 -1.37 -5.40 30.48
N LYS A 90 -2.06 -6.48 30.89
CA LYS A 90 -3.50 -6.48 31.20
C LYS A 90 -3.87 -5.58 32.38
N THR A 91 -2.96 -5.38 33.34
CA THR A 91 -3.19 -4.51 34.50
C THR A 91 -2.91 -3.03 34.23
N GLY A 92 -2.52 -2.66 33.00
CA GLY A 92 -2.36 -1.26 32.58
C GLY A 92 -1.11 -0.56 33.13
N GLU A 93 -0.12 -1.30 33.63
CA GLU A 93 1.03 -0.74 34.35
C GLU A 93 2.27 -0.44 33.49
N ASN A 94 2.15 -0.44 32.16
CA ASN A 94 3.25 -0.05 31.25
C ASN A 94 3.52 1.46 31.17
N LYS A 95 3.06 2.26 32.15
CA LYS A 95 3.29 3.72 32.17
C LYS A 95 4.72 4.13 32.56
N PHE A 96 5.61 3.18 32.90
CA PHE A 96 7.01 3.44 33.28
C PHE A 96 8.03 2.65 32.46
N SER A 97 7.70 2.31 31.22
CA SER A 97 8.71 1.89 30.25
C SER A 97 9.49 3.13 29.78
N ASN A 98 10.82 3.13 29.90
CA ASN A 98 11.70 4.15 29.30
C ASN A 98 11.68 4.14 27.76
N TYR A 99 10.89 3.27 27.11
CA TYR A 99 10.58 3.44 25.70
C TYR A 99 9.60 4.60 25.57
N LYS A 100 10.03 5.68 24.91
CA LYS A 100 9.13 6.67 24.33
C LYS A 100 8.05 5.89 23.58
N GLU A 101 6.79 6.01 24.02
CA GLU A 101 5.67 5.62 23.18
C GLU A 101 5.90 6.24 21.79
N PRO A 102 5.85 5.46 20.70
CA PRO A 102 5.92 6.03 19.38
C PRO A 102 4.80 7.06 19.29
N LYS A 103 5.17 8.34 19.16
CA LYS A 103 4.22 9.40 18.86
C LYS A 103 3.74 9.12 17.45
N PHE A 104 2.61 8.45 17.32
CA PHE A 104 1.90 8.37 16.06
C PHE A 104 1.40 9.79 15.75
N LYS A 105 2.15 10.52 14.93
CA LYS A 105 1.62 11.69 14.24
C LYS A 105 0.69 11.15 13.16
N PHE A 106 -0.57 10.96 13.52
CA PHE A 106 -1.61 10.86 12.52
C PHE A 106 -1.84 12.28 12.01
N GLU A 107 -1.21 12.62 10.88
CA GLU A 107 -1.66 13.80 10.14
C GLU A 107 -3.13 13.56 9.80
N THR A 108 -4.00 14.48 10.23
CA THR A 108 -5.39 14.48 9.76
C THR A 108 -5.34 14.45 8.23
N PRO A 109 -5.98 13.47 7.56
CA PRO A 109 -5.95 13.39 6.11
C PRO A 109 -6.50 14.71 5.57
N LYS A 110 -5.60 15.51 4.98
CA LYS A 110 -6.00 16.71 4.26
C LYS A 110 -6.66 16.22 2.98
N PHE A 111 -7.98 16.12 2.97
CA PHE A 111 -8.73 15.93 1.75
C PHE A 111 -8.55 17.18 0.90
N LYS A 112 -7.51 17.19 0.06
CA LYS A 112 -7.33 18.22 -0.96
C LYS A 112 -8.51 18.09 -1.94
N LYS A 113 -9.46 19.02 -1.85
CA LYS A 113 -10.57 19.08 -2.79
C LYS A 113 -10.00 19.52 -4.13
N ILE A 114 -10.16 18.68 -5.15
CA ILE A 114 -9.87 19.09 -6.52
C ILE A 114 -11.06 19.97 -6.94
N ASP A 115 -10.81 21.25 -7.15
CA ASP A 115 -11.81 22.15 -7.71
C ASP A 115 -11.43 22.45 -9.16
N LEU A 116 -12.17 21.87 -10.10
CA LEU A 116 -11.99 22.09 -11.53
C LEU A 116 -12.97 23.11 -12.09
N GLU A 117 -13.82 23.71 -11.24
CA GLU A 117 -14.91 24.62 -11.62
C GLU A 117 -15.91 24.00 -12.63
N ILE A 118 -15.94 22.68 -12.71
CA ILE A 118 -16.91 21.88 -13.49
C ILE A 118 -17.49 20.78 -12.61
N PRO A 119 -18.75 20.36 -12.86
CA PRO A 119 -19.42 19.37 -12.01
C PRO A 119 -18.71 18.02 -12.03
N CYS A 120 -18.53 17.44 -10.84
CA CYS A 120 -18.09 16.07 -10.67
C CYS A 120 -19.24 15.12 -11.05
N VAL A 121 -18.94 14.01 -11.73
CA VAL A 121 -19.94 13.02 -12.15
C VAL A 121 -20.69 12.42 -10.95
N LYS A 122 -20.03 12.32 -9.80
CA LYS A 122 -20.66 11.86 -8.55
C LYS A 122 -21.86 12.73 -8.16
N ASP A 123 -21.76 14.04 -8.39
CA ASP A 123 -22.71 15.05 -7.93
C ASP A 123 -23.75 15.43 -9.01
N LEU A 124 -23.67 14.83 -10.20
CA LEU A 124 -24.70 14.97 -11.24
C LEU A 124 -25.97 14.20 -10.88
N GLU A 125 -27.11 14.70 -11.35
CA GLU A 125 -28.40 13.98 -11.28
C GLU A 125 -28.30 12.61 -11.98
N ASP A 126 -29.07 11.65 -11.49
CA ASP A 126 -29.01 10.27 -11.99
C ASP A 126 -29.35 10.16 -13.48
N ASP A 127 -30.29 10.96 -13.98
CA ASP A 127 -30.72 11.00 -15.38
C ASP A 127 -29.77 11.80 -16.29
N HIS A 128 -28.78 12.50 -15.73
CA HIS A 128 -27.83 13.30 -16.50
C HIS A 128 -27.04 12.41 -17.48
N PHE A 129 -27.06 12.75 -18.77
CA PHE A 129 -26.50 11.89 -19.84
C PHE A 129 -25.03 11.51 -19.63
N CYS A 130 -24.20 12.40 -19.08
CA CYS A 130 -22.81 12.08 -18.71
C CYS A 130 -22.73 10.99 -17.63
N LYS A 131 -23.58 11.05 -16.60
CA LYS A 131 -23.64 10.03 -15.54
C LYS A 131 -24.18 8.72 -16.07
N GLN A 132 -25.21 8.77 -16.93
CA GLN A 132 -25.72 7.60 -17.67
C GLN A 132 -24.65 6.96 -18.55
N TYR A 133 -23.79 7.77 -19.19
CA TYR A 133 -22.65 7.29 -19.96
C TYR A 133 -21.62 6.57 -19.07
N VAL A 134 -21.27 7.12 -17.90
CA VAL A 134 -20.35 6.46 -16.96
C VAL A 134 -20.96 5.16 -16.41
N LYS A 135 -22.26 5.18 -16.10
CA LYS A 135 -23.01 4.01 -15.64
C LYS A 135 -23.07 2.91 -16.68
N SER A 136 -23.32 3.24 -17.96
CA SER A 136 -23.37 2.27 -19.05
C SER A 136 -22.03 1.60 -19.34
N ARG A 137 -20.93 2.12 -18.76
CA ARG A 137 -19.58 1.55 -18.82
C ARG A 137 -19.27 0.62 -17.63
N ASN A 138 -20.24 0.36 -16.75
CA ASN A 138 -20.10 -0.44 -15.52
C ASN A 138 -19.04 0.09 -14.54
N ILE A 139 -18.73 1.39 -14.59
CA ILE A 139 -17.81 2.00 -13.61
C ILE A 139 -18.49 2.02 -12.23
N GLU A 140 -17.76 1.64 -11.19
CA GLU A 140 -18.25 1.64 -9.82
C GLU A 140 -18.51 3.06 -9.29
N LEU A 141 -19.54 3.22 -8.44
CA LEU A 141 -19.94 4.52 -7.87
C LEU A 141 -18.83 5.22 -7.08
N ASN A 142 -17.98 4.45 -6.39
CA ASN A 142 -16.83 4.97 -5.64
C ASN A 142 -15.77 5.66 -6.56
N LYS A 143 -15.76 5.34 -7.87
CA LYS A 143 -14.85 5.92 -8.86
C LYS A 143 -15.41 7.18 -9.53
N TYR A 144 -16.69 7.49 -9.36
CA TYR A 144 -17.32 8.66 -10.02
C TYR A 144 -16.68 9.97 -9.59
N LYS A 145 -16.11 10.00 -8.38
CA LYS A 145 -15.35 11.15 -7.83
C LYS A 145 -14.09 11.51 -8.63
N TYR A 146 -13.62 10.63 -9.51
CA TYR A 146 -12.46 10.87 -10.37
C TYR A 146 -12.84 11.37 -11.76
N LEU A 147 -14.13 11.53 -12.05
CA LEU A 147 -14.64 11.91 -13.36
C LEU A 147 -15.47 13.19 -13.24
N TYR A 148 -15.37 14.04 -14.26
CA TYR A 148 -16.00 15.34 -14.30
C TYR A 148 -16.70 15.54 -15.63
N PHE A 149 -17.62 16.49 -15.69
CA PHE A 149 -18.37 16.80 -16.88
C PHE A 149 -18.14 18.25 -17.30
N ALA A 150 -17.62 18.45 -18.51
CA ALA A 150 -17.59 19.77 -19.14
C ALA A 150 -18.67 19.82 -20.22
N GLN A 151 -19.64 20.73 -20.06
CA GLN A 151 -20.65 21.01 -21.10
C GLN A 151 -19.99 21.55 -22.36
N ASP A 152 -19.02 22.45 -22.20
CA ASP A 152 -18.18 22.98 -23.27
C ASP A 152 -16.72 22.76 -22.89
N PHE A 153 -16.11 21.72 -23.45
CA PHE A 153 -14.73 21.35 -23.12
C PHE A 153 -13.73 22.43 -23.49
N LYS A 154 -13.97 23.19 -24.58
CA LYS A 154 -13.08 24.29 -24.98
C LYS A 154 -13.06 25.37 -23.93
N LYS A 155 -14.23 25.85 -23.48
CA LYS A 155 -14.33 26.90 -22.46
C LYS A 155 -13.66 26.51 -21.15
N TRP A 156 -13.82 25.25 -20.75
CA TRP A 156 -13.14 24.73 -19.56
C TRP A 156 -11.62 24.70 -19.74
N VAL A 157 -11.10 24.29 -20.89
CA VAL A 157 -9.65 24.33 -21.13
C VAL A 157 -9.12 25.77 -21.15
N GLU A 158 -9.86 26.71 -21.74
CA GLU A 158 -9.52 28.14 -21.76
C GLU A 158 -9.49 28.74 -20.34
N SER A 159 -10.39 28.33 -19.44
CA SER A 159 -10.41 28.81 -18.05
C SER A 159 -9.18 28.36 -17.24
N LEU A 160 -8.46 27.34 -17.68
CA LEU A 160 -7.20 26.90 -17.06
C LEU A 160 -6.03 27.86 -17.34
N ASN A 161 -6.18 28.85 -18.23
CA ASN A 161 -5.16 29.86 -18.58
C ASN A 161 -3.80 29.24 -18.93
N LEU A 162 -3.81 28.25 -19.82
CA LEU A 162 -2.61 27.53 -20.23
C LEU A 162 -1.80 28.33 -21.26
N ASP A 163 -0.47 28.20 -21.21
CA ASP A 163 0.43 28.80 -22.22
C ASP A 163 0.26 28.15 -23.61
N THR A 164 -0.30 26.94 -23.66
CA THR A 164 -0.51 26.19 -24.90
C THR A 164 -1.94 26.38 -25.40
N ASN A 165 -2.07 26.84 -26.65
CA ASN A 165 -3.36 26.91 -27.33
C ASN A 165 -3.71 25.55 -27.95
N TYR A 166 -4.93 25.09 -27.68
CA TYR A 166 -5.49 23.87 -28.27
C TYR A 166 -6.61 24.24 -29.24
N GLU A 167 -6.58 23.69 -30.45
CA GLU A 167 -7.67 23.82 -31.41
C GLU A 167 -8.82 22.89 -30.99
N LEU A 168 -9.77 23.44 -30.22
CA LEU A 168 -10.92 22.72 -29.68
C LEU A 168 -12.23 23.19 -30.30
N ILE A 169 -13.23 22.33 -30.23
CA ILE A 169 -14.57 22.58 -30.76
C ILE A 169 -15.42 23.20 -29.65
N GLU A 170 -16.15 24.28 -29.96
CA GLU A 170 -17.12 24.90 -29.06
C GLU A 170 -18.34 24.00 -28.84
N ASP A 171 -18.97 24.13 -27.67
CA ASP A 171 -20.12 23.32 -27.27
C ASP A 171 -19.86 21.81 -27.48
N ASP A 172 -18.65 21.32 -27.16
CA ASP A 172 -18.34 19.90 -27.23
C ASP A 172 -18.40 19.30 -25.83
N PRO A 173 -19.52 18.65 -25.44
CA PRO A 173 -19.66 18.05 -24.13
C PRO A 173 -18.73 16.84 -24.00
N ARG A 174 -17.89 16.87 -22.96
CA ARG A 174 -16.89 15.82 -22.71
C ARG A 174 -16.91 15.34 -21.27
N LEU A 175 -16.67 14.03 -21.12
CA LEU A 175 -16.24 13.44 -19.85
C LEU A 175 -14.78 13.82 -19.63
N VAL A 176 -14.53 14.59 -18.59
CA VAL A 176 -13.20 15.05 -18.20
C VAL A 176 -12.60 14.08 -17.19
N ILE A 177 -11.39 13.62 -17.50
CA ILE A 177 -10.57 12.72 -16.69
C ILE A 177 -9.32 13.51 -16.26
N PRO A 178 -9.31 14.12 -15.06
CA PRO A 178 -8.18 14.89 -14.57
C PRO A 178 -7.04 13.99 -14.13
N PHE A 179 -5.82 14.35 -14.50
CA PHE A 179 -4.59 13.68 -14.08
C PHE A 179 -3.99 14.55 -12.99
N LEU A 180 -3.73 13.93 -11.84
CA LEU A 180 -3.33 14.62 -10.63
C LEU A 180 -2.00 14.08 -10.15
N ASP A 181 -1.10 14.94 -9.68
CA ASP A 181 0.12 14.49 -9.00
C ASP A 181 -0.17 13.94 -7.60
N LYS A 182 0.86 13.41 -6.91
CA LYS A 182 0.75 12.90 -5.52
C LYS A 182 0.23 13.96 -4.54
N ASP A 183 0.36 15.23 -4.89
CA ASP A 183 -0.12 16.38 -4.15
C ASP A 183 -1.52 16.85 -4.57
N TYR A 184 -2.23 16.08 -5.40
CA TYR A 184 -3.57 16.40 -5.90
C TYR A 184 -3.64 17.68 -6.75
N ASN A 185 -2.52 18.15 -7.29
CA ASN A 185 -2.55 19.25 -8.26
C ASN A 185 -2.82 18.70 -9.67
N LEU A 186 -3.60 19.43 -10.46
CA LEU A 186 -3.85 19.12 -11.87
C LEU A 186 -2.55 19.23 -12.69
N ILE A 187 -2.19 18.16 -13.40
CA ILE A 187 -0.99 18.11 -14.25
C ILE A 187 -1.33 17.91 -15.73
N ALA A 188 -2.43 17.20 -16.01
CA ALA A 188 -2.99 17.02 -17.34
C ALA A 188 -4.48 16.70 -17.19
N ALA A 189 -5.21 16.67 -18.30
CA ALA A 189 -6.57 16.15 -18.33
C ALA A 189 -6.86 15.53 -19.69
N GLN A 190 -7.74 14.55 -19.70
CA GLN A 190 -8.26 13.98 -20.94
C GLN A 190 -9.75 14.23 -21.05
N GLY A 191 -10.18 14.82 -22.16
CA GLY A 191 -11.58 14.98 -22.52
C GLY A 191 -12.03 13.89 -23.47
N ARG A 192 -12.93 13.02 -23.03
CA ARG A 192 -13.60 12.04 -23.88
C ARG A 192 -14.91 12.61 -24.42
N SER A 193 -15.10 12.60 -25.74
CA SER A 193 -16.33 13.09 -26.36
C SER A 193 -17.54 12.25 -25.93
N LEU A 194 -18.61 12.92 -25.52
CA LEU A 194 -19.91 12.32 -25.20
C LEU A 194 -20.86 12.36 -26.41
N ARG A 195 -20.49 13.05 -27.48
CA ARG A 195 -21.25 13.06 -28.74
C ARG A 195 -21.01 11.76 -29.51
N GLY A 196 -22.10 11.07 -29.85
CA GLY A 196 -22.04 9.87 -30.68
C GLY A 196 -21.39 10.18 -32.04
N GLY A 197 -20.50 9.29 -32.50
CA GLY A 197 -19.89 9.38 -33.84
C GLY A 197 -18.74 10.40 -33.99
N SER A 198 -18.27 11.04 -32.91
CA SER A 198 -17.10 11.92 -32.99
C SER A 198 -15.86 11.17 -33.49
N LYS A 199 -15.21 11.70 -34.53
CA LYS A 199 -13.95 11.13 -35.08
C LYS A 199 -12.81 11.19 -34.07
N LEU A 200 -12.79 12.21 -33.20
CA LEU A 200 -11.76 12.42 -32.18
C LEU A 200 -12.31 12.09 -30.79
N ARG A 201 -12.27 10.79 -30.45
CA ARG A 201 -12.86 10.26 -29.20
C ARG A 201 -12.22 10.85 -27.94
N TYR A 202 -10.92 11.10 -27.96
CA TYR A 202 -10.17 11.62 -26.83
C TYR A 202 -9.30 12.81 -27.25
N VAL A 203 -9.24 13.82 -26.39
CA VAL A 203 -8.31 14.94 -26.47
C VAL A 203 -7.57 15.03 -25.15
N THR A 204 -6.24 15.08 -25.19
CA THR A 204 -5.41 15.22 -23.99
C THR A 204 -4.82 16.62 -23.93
N ILE A 205 -5.01 17.28 -22.79
CA ILE A 205 -4.54 18.62 -22.47
C ILE A 205 -3.45 18.49 -21.41
N LYS A 206 -2.30 19.09 -21.62
CA LYS A 206 -1.28 19.25 -20.57
C LYS A 206 -1.49 20.56 -19.84
N VAL A 207 -1.47 20.49 -18.51
CA VAL A 207 -1.53 21.67 -17.63
C VAL A 207 -0.14 22.05 -17.14
N LYS A 208 0.69 21.05 -16.84
CA LYS A 208 2.11 21.23 -16.54
C LYS A 208 2.95 20.51 -17.59
N GLU A 209 3.69 21.26 -18.41
CA GLU A 209 4.42 20.70 -19.56
C GLU A 209 5.41 19.59 -19.19
N ASN A 210 6.09 19.74 -18.05
CA ASN A 210 7.13 18.82 -17.57
C ASN A 210 6.59 17.71 -16.65
N ALA A 211 5.28 17.68 -16.39
CA ALA A 211 4.71 16.70 -15.50
C ALA A 211 4.41 15.36 -16.22
N PRO A 212 4.44 14.23 -15.50
CA PRO A 212 4.08 12.95 -16.07
C PRO A 212 2.62 12.91 -16.54
N LYS A 213 2.36 12.47 -17.77
CA LYS A 213 0.99 12.25 -18.26
C LYS A 213 0.45 10.89 -17.79
N ILE A 214 0.42 10.71 -16.47
CA ILE A 214 0.00 9.48 -15.84
C ILE A 214 -1.25 9.76 -14.99
N PHE A 215 -2.32 9.03 -15.27
CA PHE A 215 -3.53 9.06 -14.46
C PHE A 215 -3.40 8.06 -13.30
N GLY A 216 -3.96 8.41 -12.13
CA GLY A 216 -3.96 7.56 -10.93
C GLY A 216 -2.80 7.80 -9.96
N LEU A 217 -1.85 8.69 -10.26
CA LEU A 217 -0.69 8.98 -9.38
C LEU A 217 -1.08 9.43 -7.97
N ASN A 218 -2.18 10.17 -7.84
CA ASN A 218 -2.70 10.67 -6.57
C ASN A 218 -3.23 9.57 -5.63
N THR A 219 -3.51 8.37 -6.17
CA THR A 219 -4.02 7.21 -5.41
C THR A 219 -3.10 5.98 -5.49
N TRP A 220 -1.98 6.11 -6.19
CA TRP A 220 -1.03 5.02 -6.42
C TRP A 220 -0.22 4.71 -5.15
N ASP A 221 -0.12 3.42 -4.83
CA ASP A 221 0.70 2.89 -3.75
C ASP A 221 1.87 2.07 -4.33
N GLU A 222 3.06 2.64 -4.26
CA GLU A 222 4.31 2.06 -4.76
C GLU A 222 4.75 0.79 -4.00
N ASN A 223 4.17 0.50 -2.84
CA ASN A 223 4.49 -0.70 -2.05
C ASN A 223 3.70 -1.94 -2.50
N LYS A 224 2.73 -1.77 -3.39
CA LYS A 224 1.92 -2.85 -3.96
C LYS A 224 2.30 -3.07 -5.42
N THR A 225 1.97 -4.25 -5.95
CA THR A 225 2.09 -4.51 -7.38
C THR A 225 1.31 -3.43 -8.15
N THR A 226 2.00 -2.77 -9.07
CA THR A 226 1.50 -1.65 -9.85
C THR A 226 1.13 -2.13 -11.24
N TYR A 227 -0.13 -1.98 -11.61
CA TYR A 227 -0.61 -2.33 -12.95
C TYR A 227 -0.60 -1.11 -13.85
N ILE A 228 0.12 -1.19 -14.96
CA ILE A 228 0.21 -0.10 -15.94
C ILE A 228 -0.67 -0.44 -17.13
N VAL A 229 -1.74 0.35 -17.31
CA VAL A 229 -2.71 0.18 -18.41
C VAL A 229 -2.60 1.31 -19.45
N GLU A 230 -3.15 1.11 -20.65
CA GLU A 230 -3.14 2.15 -21.69
C GLU A 230 -4.13 3.29 -21.41
N GLY A 231 -5.36 2.94 -21.02
CA GLY A 231 -6.49 3.86 -20.91
C GLY A 231 -6.82 4.26 -19.47
N PRO A 232 -7.13 5.54 -19.19
CA PRO A 232 -7.58 5.97 -17.87
C PRO A 232 -8.89 5.30 -17.41
N ILE A 233 -9.81 5.03 -18.34
CA ILE A 233 -11.05 4.31 -18.00
C ILE A 233 -10.74 2.87 -17.55
N ASP A 234 -9.84 2.19 -18.25
CA ASP A 234 -9.43 0.82 -17.91
C ASP A 234 -8.82 0.73 -16.51
N SER A 235 -8.04 1.75 -16.13
CA SER A 235 -7.43 1.83 -14.78
C SER A 235 -8.46 1.93 -13.66
N LEU A 236 -9.68 2.37 -13.93
CA LEU A 236 -10.72 2.44 -12.90
C LEU A 236 -11.18 1.05 -12.44
N PHE A 237 -10.94 0.01 -13.24
CA PHE A 237 -11.34 -1.38 -12.97
C PHE A 237 -10.23 -2.25 -12.37
N VAL A 238 -8.98 -1.76 -12.36
CA VAL A 238 -7.82 -2.51 -11.86
C VAL A 238 -7.29 -1.83 -10.60
N GLU A 239 -7.20 -2.59 -9.51
CA GLU A 239 -6.67 -2.06 -8.25
C GLU A 239 -5.19 -1.68 -8.37
N ASN A 240 -4.79 -0.61 -7.67
CA ASN A 240 -3.43 -0.06 -7.69
C ASN A 240 -2.85 0.10 -9.11
N SER A 241 -3.67 0.57 -10.04
CA SER A 241 -3.26 0.79 -11.42
C SER A 241 -3.04 2.27 -11.74
N ILE A 242 -2.22 2.50 -12.76
CA ILE A 242 -1.97 3.81 -13.36
C ILE A 242 -2.15 3.70 -14.89
N ALA A 243 -2.60 4.77 -15.53
CA ALA A 243 -2.78 4.77 -16.99
C ALA A 243 -1.80 5.71 -17.70
N MET A 244 -1.18 5.20 -18.75
CA MET A 244 -0.21 5.92 -19.58
C MET A 244 -0.86 6.44 -20.86
N ALA A 245 -1.73 7.45 -20.75
CA ALA A 245 -2.56 7.97 -21.85
C ALA A 245 -1.75 8.57 -23.04
N GLY A 246 -1.12 7.70 -23.83
CA GLY A 246 -0.20 8.04 -24.92
C GLY A 246 1.20 8.49 -24.47
N ALA A 247 1.57 8.30 -23.20
CA ALA A 247 2.89 8.69 -22.69
C ALA A 247 3.94 7.61 -22.99
N ASP A 248 5.19 8.00 -23.29
CA ASP A 248 6.28 7.03 -23.43
C ASP A 248 6.83 6.62 -22.05
N LEU A 249 7.01 5.32 -21.83
CA LEU A 249 7.51 4.76 -20.57
C LEU A 249 8.94 5.22 -20.29
N SER A 250 9.74 5.40 -21.35
CA SER A 250 11.15 5.76 -21.24
C SER A 250 11.39 7.06 -20.46
N ALA A 251 10.39 7.95 -20.45
CA ALA A 251 10.43 9.21 -19.71
C ALA A 251 10.29 9.04 -18.19
N TYR A 252 9.81 7.89 -17.72
CA TYR A 252 9.41 7.67 -16.33
C TYR A 252 10.09 6.47 -15.67
N THR A 253 11.09 5.87 -16.32
CA THR A 253 11.80 4.68 -15.82
C THR A 253 12.30 4.84 -14.37
N LYS A 254 12.75 6.04 -13.98
CA LYS A 254 13.17 6.33 -12.60
C LYS A 254 12.03 6.29 -11.58
N MET A 255 10.83 6.69 -11.98
CA MET A 255 9.64 6.68 -11.11
C MET A 255 9.25 5.26 -10.70
N PHE A 256 9.63 4.30 -11.52
CA PHE A 256 9.30 2.89 -11.44
C PHE A 256 10.44 2.02 -10.90
N GLU A 257 11.55 2.65 -10.53
CA GLU A 257 12.71 1.96 -9.98
C GLU A 257 12.32 1.27 -8.66
N ASN A 258 12.64 -0.02 -8.53
CA ASN A 258 12.28 -0.86 -7.38
C ASN A 258 10.78 -1.09 -7.15
N THR A 259 9.91 -0.75 -8.10
CA THR A 259 8.48 -1.06 -8.01
C THR A 259 8.18 -2.39 -8.71
N ASP A 260 7.33 -3.23 -8.11
CA ASP A 260 6.82 -4.42 -8.80
C ASP A 260 5.75 -4.01 -9.82
N ILE A 261 6.07 -4.08 -11.11
CA ILE A 261 5.25 -3.53 -12.19
C ILE A 261 4.80 -4.63 -13.14
N VAL A 262 3.52 -4.58 -13.50
CA VAL A 262 2.90 -5.42 -14.51
C VAL A 262 2.28 -4.53 -15.60
N PHE A 263 2.70 -4.71 -16.84
CA PHE A 263 2.13 -4.01 -17.99
C PHE A 263 0.91 -4.75 -18.54
N ILE A 264 -0.12 -3.98 -18.88
CA ILE A 264 -1.35 -4.46 -19.50
C ILE A 264 -1.63 -3.61 -20.73
N TYR A 265 -1.49 -4.22 -21.90
CA TYR A 265 -1.82 -3.60 -23.19
C TYR A 265 -3.19 -4.06 -23.66
N ASP A 266 -3.79 -3.32 -24.60
CA ASP A 266 -5.03 -3.73 -25.25
C ASP A 266 -4.84 -5.09 -25.95
N ASN A 267 -5.90 -5.89 -26.00
CA ASN A 267 -5.97 -7.19 -26.67
C ASN A 267 -6.04 -7.05 -28.19
N GLU A 268 -5.04 -6.41 -28.80
CA GLU A 268 -4.98 -6.16 -30.24
C GLU A 268 -3.85 -6.95 -30.90
N LYS A 269 -3.99 -8.28 -30.99
CA LYS A 269 -2.96 -9.16 -31.54
C LYS A 269 -2.49 -8.85 -32.97
N ARG A 270 -3.28 -8.10 -33.75
CA ARG A 270 -2.96 -7.67 -35.12
C ARG A 270 -2.34 -6.27 -35.19
N ASN A 271 -2.36 -5.50 -34.09
CA ASN A 271 -1.80 -4.16 -34.05
C ASN A 271 -0.29 -4.22 -33.84
N LYS A 272 0.48 -3.98 -34.91
CA LYS A 272 1.95 -4.06 -34.90
C LYS A 272 2.59 -3.13 -33.88
N GLU A 273 2.01 -1.96 -33.61
CA GLU A 273 2.55 -1.01 -32.63
C GLU A 273 2.39 -1.53 -31.20
N ILE A 274 1.23 -2.12 -30.87
CA ILE A 274 1.04 -2.77 -29.57
C ILE A 274 1.99 -3.93 -29.41
N ILE A 275 2.07 -4.84 -30.39
CA ILE A 275 2.99 -5.97 -30.35
C ILE A 275 4.44 -5.51 -30.14
N LYS A 276 4.87 -4.44 -30.82
CA LYS A 276 6.21 -3.87 -30.66
C LYS A 276 6.45 -3.30 -29.26
N LYS A 277 5.45 -2.65 -28.65
CA LYS A 277 5.51 -2.20 -27.26
C LYS A 277 5.65 -3.40 -26.31
N MET A 278 4.82 -4.44 -26.49
CA MET A 278 4.89 -5.66 -25.69
C MET A 278 6.27 -6.34 -25.80
N ASP A 279 6.80 -6.48 -27.01
CA ASP A 279 8.14 -7.04 -27.25
C ASP A 279 9.24 -6.23 -26.52
N ARG A 280 9.15 -4.89 -26.52
CA ARG A 280 10.08 -4.01 -25.79
C ARG A 280 10.01 -4.22 -24.28
N ILE A 281 8.81 -4.21 -23.71
CA ILE A 281 8.62 -4.40 -22.26
C ILE A 281 9.16 -5.75 -21.79
N ILE A 282 8.98 -6.80 -22.59
CA ILE A 282 9.55 -8.13 -22.30
C ILE A 282 11.07 -8.11 -22.41
N ALA A 283 11.64 -7.38 -23.39
CA ALA A 283 13.09 -7.23 -23.54
C ALA A 283 13.71 -6.49 -22.35
N ASP A 284 13.02 -5.50 -21.81
CA ASP A 284 13.38 -4.77 -20.59
C ASP A 284 13.13 -5.59 -19.30
N ASN A 285 12.71 -6.85 -19.44
CA ASN A 285 12.48 -7.82 -18.38
C ASN A 285 11.38 -7.40 -17.38
N TYR A 286 10.39 -6.61 -17.81
CA TYR A 286 9.20 -6.34 -17.01
C TYR A 286 8.17 -7.48 -17.11
N LYS A 287 7.27 -7.55 -16.11
CA LYS A 287 6.12 -8.44 -16.17
C LYS A 287 5.05 -7.86 -17.10
N ILE A 288 4.35 -8.72 -17.81
CA ILE A 288 3.32 -8.33 -18.78
C ILE A 288 2.15 -9.31 -18.76
N VAL A 289 0.93 -8.81 -18.90
CA VAL A 289 -0.26 -9.62 -19.15
C VAL A 289 -0.34 -9.97 -20.63
N ILE A 290 -0.46 -11.26 -20.93
CA ILE A 290 -0.75 -11.75 -22.28
C ILE A 290 -2.14 -12.39 -22.26
N TRP A 291 -3.11 -11.74 -22.90
CA TRP A 291 -4.50 -12.20 -22.89
C TRP A 291 -4.64 -13.62 -23.47
N PRO A 292 -5.40 -14.52 -22.82
CA PRO A 292 -5.62 -15.87 -23.31
C PRO A 292 -6.56 -15.87 -24.53
N LYS A 293 -6.45 -16.90 -25.38
CA LYS A 293 -7.18 -16.97 -26.67
C LYS A 293 -8.71 -16.90 -26.58
N HIS A 294 -9.29 -17.23 -25.42
CA HIS A 294 -10.73 -17.17 -25.23
C HIS A 294 -11.24 -15.74 -24.96
N VAL A 295 -10.35 -14.79 -24.62
CA VAL A 295 -10.69 -13.38 -24.47
C VAL A 295 -10.62 -12.72 -25.84
N THR A 296 -11.74 -12.19 -26.30
CA THR A 296 -11.90 -11.61 -27.64
C THR A 296 -12.13 -10.10 -27.61
N GLU A 297 -12.45 -9.59 -26.43
CA GLU A 297 -12.71 -8.20 -26.10
C GLU A 297 -11.42 -7.40 -26.24
N LYS A 298 -11.54 -6.17 -26.75
CA LYS A 298 -10.39 -5.34 -27.13
C LYS A 298 -9.65 -4.81 -25.91
N ASP A 299 -10.36 -4.28 -24.93
CA ASP A 299 -9.80 -3.61 -23.75
C ASP A 299 -10.48 -4.08 -22.46
N ILE A 300 -9.98 -3.62 -21.31
CA ILE A 300 -10.51 -4.02 -20.00
C ILE A 300 -11.96 -3.57 -19.86
N ASN A 301 -12.32 -2.36 -20.32
CA ASN A 301 -13.70 -1.92 -20.23
C ASN A 301 -14.66 -2.81 -21.05
N ASP A 302 -14.28 -3.21 -22.26
CA ASP A 302 -15.05 -4.15 -23.07
C ASP A 302 -15.18 -5.51 -22.35
N MET A 303 -14.15 -5.99 -21.66
CA MET A 303 -14.22 -7.22 -20.84
C MET A 303 -15.20 -7.08 -19.68
N ILE A 304 -15.18 -5.96 -18.96
CA ILE A 304 -16.10 -5.67 -17.86
C ILE A 304 -17.56 -5.60 -18.36
N LEU A 305 -17.79 -5.01 -19.53
CA LEU A 305 -19.11 -4.96 -20.15
C LEU A 305 -19.65 -6.36 -20.51
N ASN A 306 -18.76 -7.32 -20.77
CA ASN A 306 -19.11 -8.72 -21.04
C ASN A 306 -19.09 -9.60 -19.77
N ASN A 307 -19.04 -9.01 -18.57
CA ASN A 307 -19.03 -9.72 -17.28
C ASN A 307 -17.84 -10.69 -17.12
N ILE A 308 -16.69 -10.35 -17.71
CA ILE A 308 -15.46 -11.13 -17.57
C ILE A 308 -14.75 -10.73 -16.27
N ASP A 309 -14.29 -11.72 -15.51
CA ASP A 309 -13.46 -11.51 -14.32
C ASP A 309 -12.02 -11.14 -14.73
N VAL A 310 -11.83 -9.85 -15.02
CA VAL A 310 -10.56 -9.31 -15.54
C VAL A 310 -9.41 -9.52 -14.56
N MET A 311 -9.63 -9.34 -13.26
CA MET A 311 -8.56 -9.47 -12.26
C MET A 311 -8.04 -10.90 -12.18
N ASN A 312 -8.95 -11.88 -12.13
CA ASN A 312 -8.57 -13.29 -12.15
C ASN A 312 -7.77 -13.65 -13.42
N ILE A 313 -8.16 -13.11 -14.58
CA ILE A 313 -7.42 -13.33 -15.84
C ILE A 313 -6.03 -12.68 -15.79
N ILE A 314 -5.92 -11.44 -15.32
CA ILE A 314 -4.65 -10.71 -15.17
C ILE A 314 -3.69 -11.52 -14.29
N GLU A 315 -4.15 -11.98 -13.13
CA GLU A 315 -3.33 -12.73 -12.18
C GLU A 315 -2.78 -14.04 -12.77
N HIS A 316 -3.60 -14.78 -13.51
CA HIS A 316 -3.22 -16.06 -14.11
C HIS A 316 -2.49 -15.95 -15.45
N ASN A 317 -2.44 -14.76 -16.05
CA ASN A 317 -1.83 -14.52 -17.37
C ASN A 317 -0.74 -13.45 -17.34
N THR A 318 -0.14 -13.21 -16.17
CA THR A 318 1.04 -12.37 -16.02
C THR A 318 2.31 -13.22 -16.21
N TYR A 319 3.16 -12.81 -17.14
CA TYR A 319 4.38 -13.52 -17.51
C TYR A 319 5.61 -12.58 -17.51
N GLN A 320 6.81 -13.14 -17.41
CA GLN A 320 8.08 -12.41 -17.49
C GLN A 320 9.12 -13.24 -18.26
N GLY A 321 10.14 -12.56 -18.79
CA GLY A 321 11.31 -13.21 -19.41
C GLY A 321 10.95 -14.14 -20.57
N LEU A 322 11.55 -15.34 -20.59
CA LEU A 322 11.38 -16.29 -21.70
C LEU A 322 9.93 -16.80 -21.83
N THR A 323 9.24 -17.01 -20.71
CA THR A 323 7.83 -17.43 -20.70
C THR A 323 6.94 -16.38 -21.37
N ALA A 324 7.17 -15.09 -21.09
CA ALA A 324 6.45 -14.01 -21.75
C ALA A 324 6.71 -13.97 -23.26
N LYS A 325 7.96 -14.20 -23.71
CA LYS A 325 8.28 -14.29 -25.15
C LYS A 325 7.51 -15.41 -25.83
N THR A 326 7.47 -16.60 -25.24
CA THR A 326 6.70 -17.73 -25.77
C THR A 326 5.20 -17.42 -25.83
N LYS A 327 4.64 -16.87 -24.76
CA LYS A 327 3.22 -16.50 -24.70
C LYS A 327 2.86 -15.41 -25.70
N LEU A 328 3.74 -14.44 -25.92
CA LEU A 328 3.54 -13.41 -26.93
C LEU A 328 3.59 -13.97 -28.36
N LEU A 329 4.40 -15.01 -28.63
CA LEU A 329 4.34 -15.73 -29.92
C LEU A 329 3.00 -16.46 -30.10
N GLU A 330 2.52 -17.14 -29.05
CA GLU A 330 1.19 -17.79 -29.06
C GLU A 330 0.04 -16.80 -29.26
N PHE A 331 0.16 -15.59 -28.72
CA PHE A 331 -0.80 -14.50 -28.85
C PHE A 331 -0.88 -13.93 -30.26
N LYS A 332 0.23 -13.92 -31.01
CA LYS A 332 0.29 -13.45 -32.41
C LYS A 332 -0.42 -14.40 -33.39
N LEU A 333 -0.66 -15.67 -33.00
CA LEU A 333 -1.40 -16.67 -33.77
C LEU A 333 -2.92 -16.40 -33.68
#